data_AF-C8Z2Q8-F1
#
_entry.id   AF-C8Z2Q8-F1
#
_cell.length_a   1.000
_cell.length_b   1.000
_cell.length_c   1.000
_cell.angle_alpha   90.00
_cell.angle_beta   90.00
_cell.angle_gamma   90.00
#
_symmetry.space_group_name_H-M   'P 1'
#
loop_
_entity.id
_entity.type
_entity.pdbx_description
1 polymer ?
#
loop_
_entity_poly.entity_id
_entity_poly.type
_entity_poly.pdbx_seq_one_letter_code
_entity_poly.pdbx_strand_id
1 'polypeptide(L)'
;MAEYQNIFTSVQVRSPAYPGTPMPKGNLPRLGKPIFSYWAGKIGDAQIGPIYLGFTGVASLIFGFVAIEIIGFNMAASVNWSPMEFLKNFFWLALEPPPPSYGLSIPPLGDGGWWLIAGFFLTASIILWWVRTYKRAADLGLSQWLSWAFAAAIFFYLSLGFIRPVLMGSWAEAVPFGIFPHLDWTAAFSIRYGNLYYNPFHMLSIAFLYGSALLFAMHGATILATSRFGGDREIDQITDP
;
A
#
# COMPACT_ATOMS: atom_id res chain seq x y z
N MET A 1 22.90 -30.95 18.15
CA MET A 1 23.21 -29.72 18.91
C MET A 1 22.35 -28.60 18.31
N ALA A 2 21.78 -27.71 19.11
CA ALA A 2 21.02 -26.57 18.58
C ALA A 2 22.00 -25.47 18.13
N GLU A 3 21.82 -24.94 16.93
CA GLU A 3 22.66 -23.89 16.34
C GLU A 3 21.95 -22.53 16.35
N TYR A 4 22.69 -21.43 16.20
CA TYR A 4 22.10 -20.11 16.00
C TYR A 4 21.37 -20.01 14.65
N GLN A 5 20.09 -19.64 14.69
CA GLN A 5 19.21 -19.63 13.51
C GLN A 5 19.17 -18.28 12.76
N ASN A 6 19.90 -17.27 13.26
CA ASN A 6 19.94 -15.93 12.67
C ASN A 6 18.57 -15.24 12.48
N ILE A 7 17.59 -15.57 13.31
CA ILE A 7 16.23 -14.96 13.29
C ILE A 7 16.20 -13.65 14.10
N PHE A 8 16.87 -13.63 15.25
CA PHE A 8 16.93 -12.45 16.11
C PHE A 8 18.37 -12.06 16.38
N THR A 9 18.67 -10.78 16.29
CA THR A 9 19.99 -10.23 16.59
C THR A 9 20.30 -10.37 18.08
N SER A 10 21.17 -11.31 18.42
CA SER A 10 21.55 -11.60 19.83
C SER A 10 22.25 -10.41 20.47
N VAL A 11 23.22 -9.84 19.77
CA VAL A 11 24.01 -8.68 20.21
C VAL A 11 23.89 -7.58 19.16
N GLN A 12 23.31 -6.44 19.56
CA GLN A 12 23.20 -5.28 18.68
C GLN A 12 24.38 -4.33 18.88
N VAL A 13 24.81 -3.70 17.79
CA VAL A 13 25.81 -2.62 17.80
C VAL A 13 25.16 -1.29 17.43
N ARG A 14 25.87 -0.19 17.69
CA ARG A 14 25.44 1.16 17.32
C ARG A 14 26.61 1.94 16.75
N SER A 15 26.29 2.79 15.78
CA SER A 15 27.16 3.80 15.20
C SER A 15 26.39 5.13 15.15
N PRO A 16 27.06 6.26 14.86
CA PRO A 16 26.38 7.50 14.52
C PRO A 16 25.40 7.28 13.36
N ALA A 17 24.24 7.94 13.43
CA ALA A 17 23.19 7.76 12.44
C ALA A 17 23.66 8.13 11.02
N TYR A 18 23.28 7.30 10.05
CA TYR A 18 23.62 7.52 8.65
C TYR A 18 22.62 8.49 8.00
N PRO A 19 23.06 9.63 7.42
CA PRO A 19 22.17 10.60 6.77
C PRO A 19 21.67 10.15 5.39
N GLY A 20 22.13 9.00 4.89
CA GLY A 20 21.83 8.48 3.56
C GLY A 20 22.80 8.98 2.48
N THR A 21 22.89 8.24 1.37
CA THR A 21 23.70 8.61 0.20
C THR A 21 23.37 10.04 -0.27
N PRO A 22 24.35 10.88 -0.64
CA PRO A 22 24.10 12.20 -1.19
C PRO A 22 23.19 12.15 -2.42
N MET A 23 22.28 13.11 -2.54
CA MET A 23 21.39 13.22 -3.71
C MET A 23 21.91 14.30 -4.68
N PRO A 24 21.58 14.20 -5.98
CA PRO A 24 21.92 15.22 -6.97
C PRO A 24 21.38 16.61 -6.61
N LYS A 25 22.03 17.65 -7.13
CA LYS A 25 21.58 19.04 -7.00
C LYS A 25 20.12 19.20 -7.46
N GLY A 26 19.37 20.05 -6.77
CA GLY A 26 17.94 20.26 -7.02
C GLY A 26 17.01 19.43 -6.12
N ASN A 27 17.54 18.41 -5.43
CA ASN A 27 16.81 17.72 -4.37
C ASN A 27 16.77 18.55 -3.09
N LEU A 28 15.61 18.55 -2.42
CA LEU A 28 15.49 19.10 -1.07
C LEU A 28 16.31 18.29 -0.06
N PRO A 29 16.74 18.89 1.06
CA PRO A 29 17.32 18.15 2.17
C PRO A 29 16.36 17.08 2.72
N ARG A 30 16.91 16.00 3.27
CA ARG A 30 16.12 15.04 4.05
C ARG A 30 15.69 15.67 5.36
N LEU A 31 14.54 15.25 5.89
CA LEU A 31 13.94 15.75 7.11
C LEU A 31 14.04 14.72 8.24
N GLY A 32 14.02 15.22 9.46
CA GLY A 32 14.00 14.44 10.70
C GLY A 32 15.40 14.08 11.21
N LYS A 33 15.57 14.16 12.53
CA LYS A 33 16.75 13.62 13.23
C LYS A 33 16.52 12.12 13.46
N PRO A 34 17.41 11.22 13.00
CA PRO A 34 17.22 9.79 13.19
C PRO A 34 17.17 9.39 14.67
N ILE A 35 16.40 8.35 14.96
CA ILE A 35 16.34 7.70 16.28
C ILE A 35 16.69 6.22 16.15
N PHE A 36 16.97 5.55 17.27
CA PHE A 36 17.23 4.11 17.30
C PHE A 36 16.22 3.38 18.16
N SER A 37 15.57 2.36 17.59
CA SER A 37 14.67 1.46 18.32
C SER A 37 15.39 0.15 18.65
N TYR A 38 15.47 -0.16 19.96
CA TYR A 38 16.03 -1.45 20.42
C TYR A 38 15.26 -2.64 19.83
N TRP A 39 13.93 -2.56 19.82
CA TRP A 39 13.08 -3.64 19.34
C TRP A 39 13.13 -3.81 17.83
N ALA A 40 13.21 -2.73 17.05
CA ALA A 40 13.45 -2.83 15.61
C ALA A 40 14.81 -3.50 15.34
N GLY A 41 15.85 -3.13 16.10
CA GLY A 41 17.17 -3.73 16.01
C GLY A 41 17.25 -5.22 16.38
N LYS A 42 16.20 -5.80 16.97
CA LYS A 42 16.15 -7.25 17.23
C LYS A 42 15.82 -8.06 15.98
N ILE A 43 15.20 -7.45 14.98
CA ILE A 43 14.76 -8.11 13.74
C ILE A 43 15.33 -7.46 12.46
N GLY A 44 16.09 -6.38 12.57
CA GLY A 44 16.65 -5.66 11.42
C GLY A 44 17.48 -4.45 11.83
N ASP A 45 17.45 -3.38 11.02
CA ASP A 45 18.10 -2.11 11.33
C ASP A 45 17.36 -1.38 12.45
N ALA A 46 18.12 -0.81 13.40
CA ALA A 46 17.57 -0.06 14.52
C ALA A 46 17.24 1.40 14.16
N GLN A 47 17.87 1.96 13.13
CA GLN A 47 17.72 3.37 12.75
C GLN A 47 16.35 3.63 12.12
N ILE A 48 15.64 4.65 12.61
CA ILE A 48 14.39 5.15 12.02
C ILE A 48 14.64 6.58 11.54
N GLY A 49 14.41 6.82 10.24
CA GLY A 49 14.72 8.07 9.56
C GLY A 49 16.18 8.18 9.10
N PRO A 50 16.58 9.29 8.44
CA PRO A 50 15.73 10.43 8.06
C PRO A 50 14.84 10.08 6.86
N ILE A 51 13.89 10.95 6.52
CA ILE A 51 12.99 10.76 5.38
C ILE A 51 13.13 11.89 4.36
N TYR A 52 13.13 11.57 3.07
CA TYR A 52 13.01 12.59 2.03
C TYR A 52 11.55 13.04 1.88
N LEU A 53 11.26 14.33 1.83
CA LEU A 53 9.90 14.82 1.62
C LEU A 53 9.87 16.04 0.68
N GLY A 54 9.96 15.78 -0.63
CA GLY A 54 9.72 16.77 -1.67
C GLY A 54 8.23 17.01 -1.95
N PHE A 55 7.93 17.92 -2.88
CA PHE A 55 6.57 18.30 -3.28
C PHE A 55 5.65 17.09 -3.51
N THR A 56 6.11 16.08 -4.26
CA THR A 56 5.28 14.90 -4.58
C THR A 56 4.90 14.10 -3.34
N GLY A 57 5.81 14.00 -2.36
CA GLY A 57 5.53 13.32 -1.09
C GLY A 57 4.55 14.12 -0.22
N VAL A 58 4.77 15.43 -0.07
CA VAL A 58 3.85 16.30 0.69
C VAL A 58 2.46 16.29 0.08
N ALA A 59 2.35 16.48 -1.23
CA ALA A 59 1.08 16.44 -1.92
C ALA A 59 0.40 15.08 -1.73
N SER A 60 1.10 13.96 -1.96
CA SER A 60 0.54 12.62 -1.75
C SER A 60 -0.03 12.44 -0.34
N LEU A 61 0.68 12.89 0.71
CA LEU A 61 0.22 12.81 2.09
C LEU A 61 -1.01 13.69 2.33
N ILE A 62 -1.06 14.91 1.79
CA ILE A 62 -2.24 15.80 1.93
C ILE A 62 -3.45 15.17 1.24
N PHE A 63 -3.30 14.72 -0.01
CA PHE A 63 -4.37 14.06 -0.76
C PHE A 63 -4.87 12.80 -0.03
N GLY A 64 -3.94 11.99 0.51
CA GLY A 64 -4.28 10.77 1.25
C GLY A 64 -4.99 11.07 2.57
N PHE A 65 -4.51 12.07 3.30
CA PHE A 65 -5.14 12.54 4.53
C PHE A 65 -6.57 13.02 4.28
N VAL A 66 -6.79 13.86 3.27
CA VAL A 66 -8.14 14.33 2.89
C VAL A 66 -9.07 13.16 2.55
N ALA A 67 -8.61 12.17 1.79
CA ALA A 67 -9.42 10.99 1.48
C ALA A 67 -9.81 10.18 2.74
N ILE A 68 -8.85 9.95 3.65
CA ILE A 68 -9.09 9.24 4.91
C ILE A 68 -10.08 10.00 5.78
N GLU A 69 -9.92 11.31 5.93
CA GLU A 69 -10.83 12.14 6.70
C GLU A 69 -12.24 12.08 6.12
N ILE A 70 -12.43 12.23 4.81
CA ILE A 70 -13.77 12.13 4.18
C ILE A 70 -14.43 10.79 4.52
N ILE A 71 -13.70 9.68 4.44
CA ILE A 71 -14.21 8.35 4.78
C ILE A 71 -14.60 8.32 6.28
N GLY A 72 -13.69 8.72 7.16
CA GLY A 72 -13.91 8.71 8.61
C GLY A 72 -15.06 9.60 9.07
N PHE A 73 -15.17 10.82 8.53
CA PHE A 73 -16.25 11.75 8.83
C PHE A 73 -17.61 11.22 8.37
N ASN A 74 -17.70 10.56 7.20
CA ASN A 74 -18.94 9.95 6.74
C ASN A 74 -19.35 8.74 7.61
N MET A 75 -18.38 7.92 8.02
CA MET A 75 -18.63 6.82 8.97
C MET A 75 -19.08 7.36 10.35
N ALA A 76 -18.50 8.47 10.83
CA ALA A 76 -18.94 9.11 12.07
C ALA A 76 -20.35 9.71 11.95
N ALA A 77 -20.66 10.32 10.81
CA ALA A 77 -21.98 10.86 10.53
C ALA A 77 -23.07 9.77 10.47
N SER A 78 -22.77 8.59 9.93
CA SER A 78 -23.74 7.47 9.84
C SER A 78 -24.17 6.91 11.20
N VAL A 79 -23.42 7.22 12.27
CA VAL A 79 -23.75 6.88 13.67
C VAL A 79 -24.06 8.11 14.52
N ASN A 80 -24.52 9.20 13.88
CA ASN A 80 -24.90 10.46 14.52
C ASN A 80 -23.80 11.05 15.42
N TRP A 81 -22.53 10.94 15.00
CA TRP A 81 -21.37 11.44 15.73
C TRP A 81 -21.15 10.84 17.12
N SER A 82 -21.81 9.72 17.45
CA SER A 82 -21.61 9.01 18.72
C SER A 82 -20.27 8.27 18.69
N PRO A 83 -19.29 8.65 19.54
CA PRO A 83 -17.98 7.96 19.55
C PRO A 83 -18.10 6.49 19.98
N MET A 84 -19.07 6.18 20.84
CA MET A 84 -19.32 4.81 21.30
C MET A 84 -19.85 3.93 20.17
N GLU A 85 -20.85 4.40 19.43
CA GLU A 85 -21.39 3.64 18.30
C GLU A 85 -20.40 3.59 17.13
N PHE A 86 -19.58 4.63 16.95
CA PHE A 86 -18.50 4.59 15.97
C PHE A 86 -17.51 3.47 16.27
N LEU A 87 -17.01 3.37 17.50
CA LEU A 87 -16.06 2.32 17.90
C LEU A 87 -16.71 0.93 17.86
N LYS A 88 -17.93 0.80 18.37
CA LYS A 88 -18.66 -0.47 18.40
C LYS A 88 -18.93 -1.03 17.00
N ASN A 89 -19.33 -0.17 16.07
CA ASN A 89 -19.71 -0.58 14.72
C ASN A 89 -18.61 -0.36 13.69
N PHE A 90 -17.40 0.08 14.07
CA PHE A 90 -16.34 0.53 13.17
C PHE A 90 -16.12 -0.37 11.95
N PHE A 91 -16.13 -1.69 12.13
CA PHE A 91 -15.92 -2.64 11.04
C PHE A 91 -17.09 -2.73 10.03
N TRP A 92 -18.30 -2.36 10.45
CA TRP A 92 -19.51 -2.36 9.62
C TRP A 92 -19.80 -1.00 8.97
N LEU A 93 -19.13 0.08 9.40
CA LEU A 93 -19.33 1.40 8.81
C LEU A 93 -18.77 1.46 7.39
N ALA A 94 -19.40 2.28 6.55
CA ALA A 94 -18.98 2.47 5.16
C ALA A 94 -19.22 3.89 4.67
N LEU A 95 -18.44 4.27 3.67
CA LEU A 95 -18.80 5.28 2.69
C LEU A 95 -19.14 4.55 1.37
N GLU A 96 -20.42 4.56 1.01
CA GLU A 96 -20.97 3.85 -0.15
C GLU A 96 -20.82 4.64 -1.46
N PRO A 97 -20.67 3.95 -2.62
CA PRO A 97 -20.66 4.61 -3.92
C PRO A 97 -22.04 5.22 -4.26
N PRO A 98 -22.09 6.13 -5.27
CA PRO A 98 -23.35 6.70 -5.75
C PRO A 98 -24.37 5.63 -6.20
N PRO A 99 -25.68 5.85 -5.97
CA PRO A 99 -26.72 4.97 -6.49
C PRO A 99 -26.69 4.83 -8.03
N PRO A 100 -27.15 3.69 -8.59
CA PRO A 100 -27.15 3.47 -10.04
C PRO A 100 -27.94 4.50 -10.86
N SER A 101 -28.93 5.18 -10.26
CA SER A 101 -29.73 6.23 -10.90
C SER A 101 -28.89 7.40 -11.41
N TYR A 102 -27.72 7.64 -10.82
CA TYR A 102 -26.80 8.71 -11.25
C TYR A 102 -25.87 8.29 -12.38
N GLY A 103 -25.76 6.99 -12.71
CA GLY A 103 -24.81 6.49 -13.70
C GLY A 103 -23.39 6.97 -13.41
N LEU A 104 -22.79 7.71 -14.35
CA LEU A 104 -21.46 8.34 -14.19
C LEU A 104 -21.49 9.83 -13.85
N SER A 105 -22.68 10.41 -13.60
CA SER A 105 -22.79 11.81 -13.22
C SER A 105 -22.22 12.07 -11.81
N ILE A 106 -21.99 13.35 -11.49
CA ILE A 106 -21.61 13.79 -10.14
C ILE A 106 -22.89 13.92 -9.31
N PRO A 107 -23.11 13.08 -8.28
CA PRO A 107 -24.32 13.12 -7.46
C PRO A 107 -24.21 14.19 -6.35
N PRO A 108 -25.31 14.49 -5.64
CA PRO A 108 -25.28 15.27 -4.41
C PRO A 108 -24.34 14.68 -3.35
N LEU A 109 -23.80 15.54 -2.47
CA LEU A 109 -22.84 15.12 -1.44
C LEU A 109 -23.35 13.98 -0.55
N GLY A 110 -24.59 14.09 -0.07
CA GLY A 110 -25.21 13.10 0.82
C GLY A 110 -25.66 11.80 0.13
N ASP A 111 -25.47 11.69 -1.18
CA ASP A 111 -25.96 10.56 -2.00
C ASP A 111 -24.84 9.99 -2.88
N GLY A 112 -23.65 9.82 -2.28
CA GLY A 112 -22.45 9.28 -2.93
C GLY A 112 -21.45 10.33 -3.44
N GLY A 113 -21.75 11.62 -3.35
CA GLY A 113 -20.81 12.67 -3.77
C GLY A 113 -19.52 12.65 -2.96
N TRP A 114 -19.59 12.36 -1.65
CA TRP A 114 -18.41 12.16 -0.82
C TRP A 114 -17.54 10.98 -1.26
N TRP A 115 -18.14 9.91 -1.79
CA TRP A 115 -17.40 8.77 -2.30
C TRP A 115 -16.56 9.14 -3.53
N LEU A 116 -17.13 9.90 -4.47
CA LEU A 116 -16.37 10.40 -5.64
C LEU A 116 -15.19 11.28 -5.22
N ILE A 117 -15.43 12.18 -4.27
CA ILE A 117 -14.38 13.08 -3.77
C ILE A 117 -13.28 12.27 -3.08
N ALA A 118 -13.64 11.33 -2.18
CA ALA A 118 -12.67 10.44 -1.53
C ALA A 118 -11.88 9.61 -2.55
N GLY A 119 -12.56 9.03 -3.55
CA GLY A 119 -11.93 8.26 -4.62
C GLY A 119 -10.95 9.08 -5.46
N PHE A 120 -11.29 10.33 -5.79
CA PHE A 120 -10.39 11.26 -6.47
C PHE A 120 -9.14 11.55 -5.63
N PHE A 121 -9.33 11.97 -4.37
CA PHE A 121 -8.21 12.32 -3.50
C PHE A 121 -7.30 11.11 -3.22
N LEU A 122 -7.87 9.93 -3.02
CA LEU A 122 -7.12 8.69 -2.84
C LEU A 122 -6.33 8.31 -4.10
N THR A 123 -6.96 8.36 -5.28
CA THR A 123 -6.30 8.05 -6.54
C THR A 123 -5.12 9.00 -6.80
N ALA A 124 -5.33 10.30 -6.60
CA ALA A 124 -4.27 11.31 -6.74
C ALA A 124 -3.12 11.06 -5.75
N SER A 125 -3.45 10.73 -4.48
CA SER A 125 -2.46 10.38 -3.47
C SER A 125 -1.57 9.20 -3.91
N ILE A 126 -2.19 8.12 -4.41
CA ILE A 126 -1.49 6.91 -4.87
C ILE A 126 -0.59 7.21 -6.09
N ILE A 127 -1.09 7.95 -7.09
CA ILE A 127 -0.31 8.32 -8.28
C ILE A 127 0.87 9.22 -7.88
N LEU A 128 0.66 10.19 -6.99
CA LEU A 128 1.75 11.04 -6.48
C LEU A 128 2.79 10.23 -5.70
N TRP A 129 2.35 9.18 -4.97
CA TRP A 129 3.27 8.26 -4.31
C TRP A 129 4.06 7.41 -5.31
N TRP A 130 3.45 7.00 -6.42
CA TRP A 130 4.15 6.33 -7.51
C TRP A 130 5.21 7.25 -8.14
N VAL A 131 4.89 8.51 -8.41
CA VAL A 131 5.87 9.50 -8.90
C VAL A 131 7.01 9.66 -7.88
N ARG A 132 6.69 9.63 -6.58
CA ARG A 132 7.69 9.66 -5.52
C ARG A 132 8.63 8.45 -5.59
N THR A 133 8.14 7.22 -5.74
CA THR A 133 9.02 6.03 -5.85
C THR A 133 9.94 6.16 -7.06
N TYR A 134 9.40 6.59 -8.20
CA TYR A 134 10.16 6.78 -9.44
C TYR A 134 11.29 7.80 -9.27
N LYS A 135 10.97 8.96 -8.68
CA LYS A 135 11.95 10.02 -8.42
C LYS A 135 13.05 9.57 -7.46
N ARG A 136 12.69 8.83 -6.39
CA ARG A 136 13.70 8.35 -5.42
C ARG A 136 14.69 7.38 -6.05
N ALA A 137 14.23 6.48 -6.91
CA ALA A 137 15.11 5.59 -7.66
C ALA A 137 16.01 6.37 -8.63
N ALA A 138 15.44 7.31 -9.40
CA ALA A 138 16.18 8.13 -10.35
C ALA A 138 17.28 8.98 -9.68
N ASP A 139 16.98 9.60 -8.54
CA ASP A 139 17.95 10.42 -7.79
C ASP A 139 19.13 9.60 -7.24
N LEU A 140 18.96 8.28 -7.10
CA LEU A 140 20.02 7.36 -6.65
C LEU A 140 20.68 6.64 -7.84
N GLY A 141 20.30 6.95 -9.08
CA GLY A 141 20.81 6.25 -10.27
C GLY A 141 20.35 4.79 -10.38
N LEU A 142 19.26 4.42 -9.69
CA LEU A 142 18.71 3.06 -9.69
C LEU A 142 17.74 2.85 -10.84
N SER A 143 17.60 1.58 -11.25
CA SER A 143 16.54 1.16 -12.19
C SER A 143 15.15 1.29 -11.56
N GLN A 144 14.12 1.37 -12.41
CA GLN A 144 12.74 1.68 -12.00
C GLN A 144 11.88 0.47 -11.61
N TRP A 145 12.50 -0.66 -11.23
CA TRP A 145 11.80 -1.92 -10.97
C TRP A 145 10.67 -1.80 -9.94
N LEU A 146 10.88 -1.04 -8.85
CA LEU A 146 9.84 -0.80 -7.84
C LEU A 146 8.66 -0.01 -8.41
N SER A 147 8.92 1.02 -9.23
CA SER A 147 7.87 1.82 -9.84
C SER A 147 7.06 1.02 -10.86
N TRP A 148 7.69 0.12 -11.61
CA TRP A 148 6.98 -0.78 -12.51
C TRP A 148 6.10 -1.79 -11.76
N ALA A 149 6.61 -2.41 -10.70
CA ALA A 149 5.83 -3.31 -9.85
C ALA A 149 4.65 -2.56 -9.19
N PHE A 150 4.88 -1.34 -8.68
CA PHE A 150 3.82 -0.54 -8.07
C PHE A 150 2.77 -0.10 -9.11
N ALA A 151 3.16 0.20 -10.35
CA ALA A 151 2.22 0.50 -11.42
C ALA A 151 1.25 -0.66 -11.71
N ALA A 152 1.71 -1.92 -11.62
CA ALA A 152 0.84 -3.09 -11.77
C ALA A 152 -0.21 -3.19 -10.64
N ALA A 153 0.15 -2.86 -9.40
CA ALA A 153 -0.81 -2.79 -8.30
C ALA A 153 -1.81 -1.62 -8.48
N ILE A 154 -1.35 -0.47 -8.98
CA ILE A 154 -2.21 0.67 -9.33
C ILE A 154 -3.19 0.30 -10.45
N PHE A 155 -2.76 -0.49 -11.44
CA PHE A 155 -3.63 -0.99 -12.49
C PHE A 155 -4.78 -1.83 -11.92
N PHE A 156 -4.50 -2.73 -10.96
CA PHE A 156 -5.56 -3.49 -10.29
C PHE A 156 -6.52 -2.58 -9.50
N TYR A 157 -5.99 -1.64 -8.71
CA TYR A 157 -6.79 -0.64 -7.98
C TYR A 157 -7.71 0.17 -8.90
N LEU A 158 -7.18 0.71 -9.99
CA LEU A 158 -7.95 1.49 -10.96
C LEU A 158 -8.96 0.60 -11.70
N SER A 159 -8.66 -0.67 -11.94
CA SER A 159 -9.58 -1.62 -12.56
C SER A 159 -10.85 -1.80 -11.72
N LEU A 160 -10.71 -1.87 -10.40
CA LEU A 160 -11.83 -2.05 -9.46
C LEU A 160 -12.68 -0.79 -9.30
N GLY A 161 -12.02 0.35 -9.03
CA GLY A 161 -12.70 1.58 -8.58
C GLY A 161 -12.99 2.62 -9.66
N PHE A 162 -12.40 2.48 -10.86
CA PHE A 162 -12.51 3.51 -11.90
C PHE A 162 -12.77 2.94 -13.31
N ILE A 163 -11.86 2.13 -13.84
CA ILE A 163 -11.92 1.64 -15.23
C ILE A 163 -13.17 0.77 -15.44
N ARG A 164 -13.39 -0.27 -14.62
CA ARG A 164 -14.59 -1.11 -14.76
C ARG A 164 -15.88 -0.33 -14.51
N PRO A 165 -16.04 0.47 -13.44
CA PRO A 165 -17.23 1.30 -13.25
C PRO A 165 -17.57 2.19 -14.45
N VAL A 166 -16.56 2.84 -15.05
CA VAL A 166 -16.72 3.64 -16.26
C VAL A 166 -17.19 2.79 -17.45
N LEU A 167 -16.58 1.62 -17.68
CA LEU A 167 -17.00 0.71 -18.75
C LEU A 167 -18.40 0.13 -18.55
N MET A 168 -18.83 -0.02 -17.29
CA MET A 168 -20.17 -0.48 -16.93
C MET A 168 -21.20 0.67 -16.92
N GLY A 169 -20.77 1.93 -17.08
CA GLY A 169 -21.64 3.10 -17.13
C GLY A 169 -22.23 3.53 -15.78
N SER A 170 -21.66 3.09 -14.65
CA SER A 170 -22.20 3.40 -13.32
C SER A 170 -21.14 3.38 -12.22
N TRP A 171 -21.11 4.43 -11.38
CA TRP A 171 -20.26 4.45 -10.19
C TRP A 171 -20.68 3.43 -9.12
N ALA A 172 -21.94 3.00 -9.12
CA ALA A 172 -22.46 1.98 -8.19
C ALA A 172 -21.77 0.62 -8.32
N GLU A 173 -21.07 0.40 -9.44
CA GLU A 173 -20.30 -0.82 -9.70
C GLU A 173 -18.93 -0.84 -8.99
N ALA A 174 -18.52 0.29 -8.42
CA ALA A 174 -17.26 0.44 -7.69
C ALA A 174 -17.32 -0.12 -6.26
N VAL A 175 -16.17 -0.19 -5.61
CA VAL A 175 -16.02 -0.75 -4.25
C VAL A 175 -16.36 0.31 -3.19
N PRO A 176 -17.15 -0.01 -2.14
CA PRO A 176 -17.36 0.89 -1.00
C PRO A 176 -16.11 1.00 -0.12
N PHE A 177 -15.95 2.12 0.58
CA PHE A 177 -14.90 2.28 1.58
C PHE A 177 -15.41 1.83 2.96
N GLY A 178 -15.12 0.58 3.35
CA GLY A 178 -15.47 0.02 4.66
C GLY A 178 -14.86 -1.38 4.85
N ILE A 179 -14.67 -1.81 6.09
CA ILE A 179 -13.97 -3.09 6.38
C ILE A 179 -14.83 -4.29 5.98
N PHE A 180 -15.98 -4.54 6.61
CA PHE A 180 -16.88 -5.59 6.16
C PHE A 180 -17.60 -5.23 4.84
N PRO A 181 -18.00 -3.97 4.59
CA PRO A 181 -18.62 -3.59 3.32
C PRO A 181 -17.81 -3.96 2.06
N HIS A 182 -16.48 -3.80 2.04
CA HIS A 182 -15.70 -4.21 0.86
C HIS A 182 -15.55 -5.74 0.73
N LEU A 183 -15.65 -6.49 1.84
CA LEU A 183 -15.69 -7.97 1.79
C LEU A 183 -17.03 -8.44 1.22
N ASP A 184 -18.13 -7.83 1.65
CA ASP A 184 -19.47 -8.10 1.12
C ASP A 184 -19.53 -7.80 -0.38
N TRP A 185 -18.95 -6.67 -0.81
CA TRP A 185 -18.78 -6.34 -2.23
C TRP A 185 -18.01 -7.42 -2.99
N THR A 186 -16.90 -7.92 -2.43
CA THR A 186 -16.07 -8.94 -3.07
C THR A 186 -16.83 -10.26 -3.26
N ALA A 187 -17.59 -10.69 -2.25
CA ALA A 187 -18.44 -11.87 -2.33
C ALA A 187 -19.59 -11.67 -3.34
N ALA A 188 -20.27 -10.51 -3.26
CA ALA A 188 -21.35 -10.14 -4.16
C ALA A 188 -20.89 -10.08 -5.62
N PHE A 189 -19.67 -9.59 -5.89
CA PHE A 189 -19.07 -9.58 -7.21
C PHE A 189 -18.96 -11.00 -7.79
N SER A 190 -18.45 -11.95 -7.01
CA SER A 190 -18.36 -13.35 -7.44
C SER A 190 -19.74 -13.96 -7.72
N ILE A 191 -20.72 -13.70 -6.85
CA ILE A 191 -22.10 -14.18 -7.00
C ILE A 191 -22.73 -13.59 -8.27
N ARG A 192 -22.59 -12.27 -8.47
CA ARG A 192 -23.17 -11.54 -9.60
C ARG A 192 -22.67 -12.04 -10.94
N TYR A 193 -21.39 -12.43 -11.02
CA TYR A 193 -20.75 -12.90 -12.24
C TYR A 193 -20.63 -14.43 -12.34
N GLY A 194 -21.43 -15.18 -11.59
CA GLY A 194 -21.57 -16.63 -11.78
C GLY A 194 -20.35 -17.43 -11.32
N ASN A 195 -19.81 -17.10 -10.15
CA ASN A 195 -18.70 -17.75 -9.48
C ASN A 195 -17.32 -17.48 -10.13
N LEU A 196 -16.54 -16.61 -9.46
CA LEU A 196 -15.22 -16.17 -9.93
C LEU A 196 -14.17 -17.28 -9.95
N TYR A 197 -14.42 -18.45 -9.33
CA TYR A 197 -13.52 -19.60 -9.43
C TYR A 197 -13.34 -20.08 -10.88
N TYR A 198 -14.32 -19.86 -11.75
CA TYR A 198 -14.24 -20.26 -13.17
C TYR A 198 -13.61 -19.19 -14.07
N ASN A 199 -13.22 -18.03 -13.53
CA ASN A 199 -12.49 -17.03 -14.31
C ASN A 199 -10.99 -17.42 -14.41
N PRO A 200 -10.44 -17.65 -15.61
CA PRO A 200 -9.06 -18.11 -15.76
C PRO A 200 -8.03 -17.10 -15.25
N PHE A 201 -8.29 -15.79 -15.34
CA PHE A 201 -7.39 -14.77 -14.79
C PHE A 201 -7.42 -14.73 -13.27
N HIS A 202 -8.57 -15.04 -12.66
CA HIS A 202 -8.65 -15.19 -11.21
C HIS A 202 -7.86 -16.42 -10.72
N MET A 203 -7.96 -17.55 -11.44
CA MET A 203 -7.13 -18.73 -11.15
C MET A 203 -5.62 -18.41 -11.24
N LEU A 204 -5.20 -17.71 -12.30
CA LEU A 204 -3.81 -17.26 -12.46
C LEU A 204 -3.37 -16.33 -11.32
N SER A 205 -4.22 -15.38 -10.92
CA SER A 205 -3.93 -14.49 -9.80
C SER A 205 -3.74 -15.26 -8.49
N ILE A 206 -4.53 -16.30 -8.22
CA ILE A 206 -4.35 -17.17 -7.05
C ILE A 206 -3.03 -17.93 -7.15
N ALA A 207 -2.71 -18.49 -8.33
CA ALA A 207 -1.44 -19.18 -8.54
C ALA A 207 -0.23 -18.26 -8.30
N PHE A 208 -0.28 -17.00 -8.74
CA PHE A 208 0.78 -16.04 -8.47
C PHE A 208 0.84 -15.59 -7.01
N LEU A 209 -0.31 -15.45 -6.33
CA LEU A 209 -0.34 -15.15 -4.90
C LEU A 209 0.31 -16.28 -4.08
N TYR A 210 -0.06 -17.53 -4.35
CA TYR A 210 0.54 -18.70 -3.69
C TYR A 210 2.01 -18.89 -4.09
N GLY A 211 2.32 -18.71 -5.37
CA GLY A 211 3.69 -18.74 -5.89
C GLY A 211 4.58 -17.69 -5.22
N SER A 212 4.06 -16.50 -4.93
CA SER A 212 4.81 -15.46 -4.22
C SER A 212 5.16 -15.87 -2.79
N ALA A 213 4.20 -16.44 -2.05
CA ALA A 213 4.45 -16.96 -0.71
C ALA A 213 5.46 -18.13 -0.73
N LEU A 214 5.32 -19.05 -1.68
CA LEU A 214 6.23 -20.17 -1.88
C LEU A 214 7.66 -19.69 -2.18
N LEU A 215 7.83 -18.83 -3.18
CA LEU A 215 9.15 -18.36 -3.61
C LEU A 215 9.82 -17.51 -2.53
N PHE A 216 9.09 -16.66 -1.81
CA PHE A 216 9.69 -15.89 -0.74
C PHE A 216 10.07 -16.79 0.45
N ALA A 217 9.25 -17.80 0.80
CA ALA A 217 9.62 -18.77 1.82
C ALA A 217 10.89 -19.55 1.44
N MET A 218 10.98 -20.02 0.20
CA MET A 218 12.16 -20.71 -0.32
C MET A 218 13.39 -19.80 -0.30
N HIS A 219 13.28 -18.60 -0.86
CA HIS A 219 14.37 -17.64 -0.94
C HIS A 219 14.84 -17.19 0.44
N GLY A 220 13.93 -16.71 1.29
CA GLY A 220 14.27 -16.24 2.65
C GLY A 220 14.90 -17.33 3.51
N ALA A 221 14.38 -18.57 3.45
CA ALA A 221 15.00 -19.70 4.15
C ALA A 221 16.38 -20.04 3.58
N THR A 222 16.57 -19.96 2.26
CA THR A 222 17.86 -20.21 1.62
C THR A 222 18.89 -19.17 2.04
N ILE A 223 18.55 -17.88 1.98
CA ILE A 223 19.44 -16.79 2.38
C ILE A 223 19.87 -16.96 3.84
N LEU A 224 18.93 -17.23 4.76
CA LEU A 224 19.25 -17.49 6.17
C LEU A 224 20.10 -18.76 6.37
N ALA A 225 19.85 -19.83 5.62
CA ALA A 225 20.66 -21.05 5.70
C ALA A 225 22.13 -20.79 5.28
N THR A 226 22.32 -19.90 4.31
CA THR A 226 23.62 -19.47 3.79
C THR A 226 24.21 -18.23 4.45
N SER A 227 23.52 -17.62 5.43
CA SER A 227 24.00 -16.38 6.06
C SER A 227 25.29 -16.57 6.85
N ARG A 228 25.59 -17.81 7.26
CA ARG A 228 26.89 -18.19 7.85
C ARG A 228 28.08 -17.96 6.90
N PHE A 229 27.81 -17.87 5.60
CA PHE A 229 28.79 -17.55 4.55
C PHE A 229 28.62 -16.11 4.04
N GLY A 230 27.75 -15.31 4.65
CA GLY A 230 27.43 -13.96 4.19
C GLY A 230 26.53 -13.91 2.96
N GLY A 231 25.70 -14.95 2.71
CA GLY A 231 24.80 -15.01 1.56
C GLY A 231 23.76 -13.89 1.47
N ASP A 232 23.47 -13.19 2.57
CA ASP A 232 22.63 -11.99 2.63
C ASP A 232 23.28 -10.75 1.97
N ARG A 233 24.58 -10.79 1.68
CA ARG A 233 25.31 -9.73 0.95
C ARG A 233 25.20 -9.95 -0.56
N GLU A 234 23.97 -10.00 -1.06
CA GLU A 234 23.64 -10.49 -2.39
C GLU A 234 24.32 -9.73 -3.54
N ILE A 235 24.54 -8.41 -3.40
CA ILE A 235 25.20 -7.61 -4.44
C ILE A 235 26.64 -8.11 -4.69
N ASP A 236 27.37 -8.39 -3.60
CA ASP A 236 28.74 -8.89 -3.69
C ASP A 236 28.74 -10.30 -4.27
N GLN A 237 27.85 -11.18 -3.80
CA GLN A 237 27.71 -12.55 -4.29
C GLN A 237 27.31 -12.64 -5.78
N ILE A 238 26.56 -11.66 -6.30
CA ILE A 238 26.21 -11.59 -7.72
C ILE A 238 27.41 -11.15 -8.57
N THR A 239 28.24 -10.25 -8.04
CA THR A 239 29.35 -9.65 -8.80
C THR A 239 30.66 -10.43 -8.68
N ASP A 240 30.84 -11.19 -7.59
CA ASP A 240 32.00 -12.02 -7.28
C ASP A 240 31.56 -13.32 -6.54
N PRO A 241 31.11 -14.35 -7.29
CA PRO A 241 30.48 -15.57 -6.74
C PRO A 241 31.46 -16.61 -6.18
#